data_AF-A0A6G0LRD3-F1
#
_entry.id   AF-A0A6G0LRD3-F1
#
_cell.length_a   1.000
_cell.length_b   1.000
_cell.length_c   1.000
_cell.angle_alpha   90.00
_cell.angle_beta   90.00
_cell.angle_gamma   90.00
#
_symmetry.space_group_name_H-M   'P 1'
#
loop_
_entity.id
_entity.type
_entity.pdbx_description
1 polymer ?
#
loop_
_entity_poly.entity_id
_entity_poly.type
_entity_poly.pdbx_seq_one_letter_code
_entity_poly.pdbx_strand_id
1 'polypeptide(L)'
;MSVAASGGHVPVMEFLVANFSMKWSTARSDNIGALEFIRTHAEDCITQTVYYTGNGNDHPEVVKWYEDHYGNPRKRKTPYSPV
;
A
#
# COMPACT_ATOMS: atom_id res chain seq x y z
N MET A 1 -8.98 8.96 -7.14
CA MET A 1 -8.28 8.17 -6.11
C MET A 1 -6.77 8.31 -6.17
N SER A 2 -6.10 7.84 -7.22
CA SER A 2 -4.63 7.72 -7.26
C SER A 2 -3.88 9.03 -7.02
N VAL A 3 -4.30 10.14 -7.65
CA VAL A 3 -3.66 11.46 -7.43
C VAL A 3 -3.82 11.94 -5.99
N ALA A 4 -5.01 11.80 -5.42
CA ALA A 4 -5.25 12.14 -4.01
C ALA A 4 -4.41 11.26 -3.06
N ALA A 5 -4.26 9.97 -3.38
CA ALA A 5 -3.45 9.04 -2.62
C ALA A 5 -1.95 9.35 -2.68
N SER A 6 -1.43 9.73 -3.86
CA SER A 6 -0.03 10.16 -3.99
C SER A 6 0.24 11.47 -3.24
N GLY A 7 -0.74 12.37 -3.16
CA GLY A 7 -0.64 13.62 -2.38
C GLY A 7 -0.97 13.49 -0.90
N GLY A 8 -1.33 12.30 -0.40
CA GLY A 8 -1.77 12.10 0.98
C GLY A 8 -3.07 12.81 1.35
N HIS A 9 -3.90 13.17 0.37
CA HIS A 9 -5.15 13.91 0.56
C HIS A 9 -6.28 12.98 1.03
N VAL A 10 -6.15 12.40 2.22
CA VAL A 10 -7.12 11.46 2.81
C VAL A 10 -8.56 12.02 2.82
N PRO A 11 -8.84 13.30 3.17
CA PRO A 11 -10.21 13.82 3.13
C PRO A 11 -10.83 13.80 1.72
N VAL A 12 -10.01 14.00 0.67
CA VAL A 12 -10.48 13.88 -0.72
C VAL A 12 -10.76 12.42 -1.05
N MET A 13 -9.95 11.48 -0.56
CA MET A 13 -10.16 10.05 -0.73
C MET A 13 -11.46 9.58 -0.05
N GLU A 14 -11.72 10.04 1.17
CA GLU A 14 -12.98 9.83 1.90
C GLU A 14 -14.18 10.33 1.10
N PHE A 15 -14.14 11.58 0.65
CA PHE A 15 -15.21 12.17 -0.17
C PHE A 15 -15.46 11.35 -1.44
N LEU A 16 -14.40 10.91 -2.12
CA LEU A 16 -14.52 10.15 -3.35
C LEU A 16 -15.13 8.75 -3.11
N VAL A 17 -14.71 8.05 -2.07
CA VAL A 17 -15.27 6.72 -1.72
C VAL A 17 -16.74 6.83 -1.31
N ALA A 18 -17.11 7.87 -0.56
CA ALA A 18 -18.48 8.05 -0.09
C ALA A 18 -19.49 8.40 -1.21
N ASN A 19 -19.03 9.09 -2.26
CA ASN A 19 -19.93 9.65 -3.28
C ASN A 19 -19.86 8.92 -4.63
N PHE A 20 -18.82 8.13 -4.88
CA PHE A 20 -18.62 7.49 -6.17
C PHE A 20 -18.25 6.01 -6.03
N SER A 21 -18.79 5.19 -6.91
CA SER A 21 -18.31 3.81 -7.08
C SER A 21 -16.92 3.85 -7.72
N MET A 22 -15.89 3.70 -6.90
CA MET A 22 -14.50 3.77 -7.34
C MET A 22 -13.97 2.40 -7.73
N LYS A 23 -13.29 2.34 -8.87
CA LYS A 23 -12.42 1.22 -9.22
C LYS A 23 -11.07 1.42 -8.55
N TRP A 24 -10.77 0.54 -7.60
CA TRP A 24 -9.48 0.51 -6.93
C TRP A 24 -8.45 -0.17 -7.81
N SER A 25 -7.21 0.28 -7.70
CA SER A 25 -6.06 -0.33 -8.36
C SER A 25 -4.94 -0.49 -7.35
N THR A 26 -3.94 -1.31 -7.69
CA THR A 26 -2.79 -1.56 -6.82
C THR A 26 -2.19 -0.25 -6.32
N ALA A 27 -2.03 -0.16 -5.00
CA ALA A 27 -1.50 1.02 -4.34
C ALA A 27 -0.06 1.30 -4.79
N ARG A 28 0.17 2.53 -5.25
CA ARG A 28 1.48 3.12 -5.56
C ARG A 28 1.54 4.49 -4.91
N SER A 29 1.48 4.48 -3.59
CA SER A 29 1.64 5.67 -2.77
C SER A 29 2.76 5.41 -1.78
N ASP A 30 3.51 6.46 -1.53
CA ASP A 30 4.54 6.55 -0.51
C ASP A 30 4.08 7.42 0.68
N ASN A 31 2.77 7.70 0.74
CA ASN A 31 2.11 8.37 1.86
C ASN A 31 1.42 7.33 2.76
N ILE A 32 1.89 7.21 4.00
CA ILE A 32 1.35 6.24 4.98
C ILE A 32 -0.16 6.46 5.24
N GLY A 33 -0.62 7.71 5.33
CA GLY A 33 -2.05 7.99 5.57
C GLY A 33 -2.93 7.48 4.44
N ALA A 34 -2.51 7.68 3.19
CA ALA A 34 -3.18 7.11 2.04
C ALA A 34 -3.13 5.58 2.03
N LEU A 35 -2.01 4.98 2.43
CA LEU A 35 -1.85 3.52 2.52
C LEU A 35 -2.77 2.90 3.59
N GLU A 36 -2.89 3.51 4.77
CA GLU A 36 -3.84 3.08 5.80
C GLU A 36 -5.30 3.22 5.31
N PHE A 37 -5.60 4.32 4.63
CA PHE A 37 -6.93 4.49 4.04
C PHE A 37 -7.24 3.40 3.01
N ILE A 38 -6.30 3.11 2.11
CA ILE A 38 -6.47 2.05 1.11
C ILE A 38 -6.58 0.68 1.78
N ARG A 39 -5.75 0.38 2.79
CA ARG A 39 -5.80 -0.90 3.52
C ARG A 39 -7.17 -1.16 4.15
N THR A 40 -7.78 -0.13 4.75
CA THR A 40 -9.07 -0.25 5.44
C THR A 40 -10.28 -0.38 4.51
N HIS A 41 -10.17 0.04 3.24
CA HIS A 41 -11.28 0.05 2.29
C HIS A 41 -11.11 -0.92 1.12
N ALA A 42 -9.87 -1.30 0.80
CA ALA A 42 -9.50 -2.15 -0.32
C ALA A 42 -8.14 -2.83 -0.06
N GLU A 43 -8.08 -3.68 0.97
CA GLU A 43 -6.86 -4.38 1.39
C GLU A 43 -6.17 -5.12 0.25
N ASP A 44 -6.93 -5.75 -0.66
CA ASP A 44 -6.41 -6.45 -1.85
C ASP A 44 -5.58 -5.55 -2.79
N CYS A 45 -5.71 -4.23 -2.67
CA CYS A 45 -4.91 -3.27 -3.41
C CYS A 45 -3.51 -3.04 -2.80
N ILE A 46 -3.28 -3.43 -1.55
CA ILE A 46 -1.97 -3.39 -0.92
C ILE A 46 -1.18 -4.63 -1.32
N THR A 47 -0.27 -4.44 -2.27
CA THR A 47 0.61 -5.52 -2.75
C THR A 47 2.07 -5.16 -2.50
N GLN A 48 2.98 -6.09 -2.79
CA GLN A 48 4.43 -5.87 -2.73
C GLN A 48 4.91 -4.64 -3.54
N THR A 49 4.10 -4.12 -4.47
CA THR A 49 4.39 -2.85 -5.14
C THR A 49 4.59 -1.71 -4.15
N VAL A 50 3.84 -1.64 -3.05
CA VAL A 50 4.00 -0.59 -2.02
C VAL A 50 5.41 -0.60 -1.43
N TYR A 51 5.91 -1.80 -1.08
CA TYR A 51 7.29 -1.98 -0.62
C TYR A 51 8.32 -1.47 -1.64
N TYR A 52 8.16 -1.86 -2.91
CA TYR A 52 9.10 -1.44 -3.95
C TYR A 52 9.00 0.05 -4.27
N THR A 53 7.82 0.65 -4.18
CA THR A 53 7.61 2.11 -4.32
C THR A 53 8.32 2.84 -3.19
N GLY A 54 8.11 2.45 -1.93
CA GLY A 54 8.82 3.05 -0.80
C GLY A 54 10.35 2.92 -0.92
N ASN A 55 10.83 1.74 -1.33
CA ASN A 55 12.26 1.49 -1.51
C ASN A 55 12.85 2.25 -2.72
N GLY A 56 12.08 2.44 -3.79
CA GLY A 56 12.54 3.12 -5.01
C GLY A 56 12.52 4.65 -4.90
N ASN A 57 11.67 5.18 -4.02
CA ASN A 57 11.53 6.62 -3.76
C ASN A 57 12.34 7.10 -2.54
N ASP A 58 13.19 6.26 -1.94
CA ASP A 58 13.95 6.57 -0.71
C ASP A 58 13.06 6.92 0.50
N HIS A 59 11.90 6.28 0.64
CA HIS A 59 10.95 6.44 1.75
C HIS A 59 10.97 5.19 2.67
N PRO A 60 11.97 5.05 3.56
CA PRO A 60 12.15 3.87 4.41
C PRO A 60 10.98 3.64 5.38
N GLU A 61 10.23 4.68 5.75
CA GLU A 61 9.03 4.59 6.57
C GLU A 61 7.92 3.79 5.88
N VAL A 62 7.78 3.89 4.56
CA VAL A 62 6.81 3.11 3.77
C VAL A 62 7.24 1.66 3.66
N VAL A 63 8.56 1.43 3.49
CA VAL A 63 9.15 0.09 3.50
C VAL A 63 8.87 -0.60 4.83
N LYS A 64 9.16 0.08 5.94
CA LYS A 64 8.90 -0.43 7.29
C LYS A 64 7.42 -0.66 7.52
N TRP A 65 6.56 0.29 7.13
CA TRP A 65 5.11 0.15 7.23
C TRP A 65 4.61 -1.12 6.52
N TYR A 66 5.13 -1.40 5.31
CA TYR A 66 4.78 -2.61 4.59
C TYR A 66 5.28 -3.87 5.31
N GLU A 67 6.54 -3.87 5.77
CA GLU A 67 7.11 -5.02 6.49
C GLU A 67 6.38 -5.32 7.80
N ASP A 68 5.95 -4.31 8.54
CA ASP A 68 5.23 -4.44 9.80
C ASP A 68 3.84 -5.09 9.60
N HIS A 69 3.20 -4.89 8.44
CA HIS A 69 1.87 -5.42 8.14
C HIS A 69 1.88 -6.74 7.35
N TYR A 70 2.83 -6.90 6.43
CA TYR A 70 2.83 -7.99 5.44
C TYR A 70 4.13 -8.80 5.41
N GLY A 71 5.13 -8.40 6.20
CA GLY A 71 6.46 -8.99 6.19
C GLY A 71 7.32 -8.50 5.02
N ASN A 72 8.59 -8.89 5.04
CA ASN A 72 9.55 -8.51 3.99
C ASN A 72 9.34 -9.38 2.73
N PRO A 73 8.92 -8.78 1.60
CA PRO A 73 8.60 -9.52 0.38
C PRO A 73 9.86 -10.04 -0.35
N ARG A 74 11.06 -9.56 0.01
CA ARG A 74 12.34 -10.06 -0.52
C ARG A 74 12.83 -11.31 0.21
N LYS A 75 12.28 -11.65 1.38
CA LYS A 75 12.62 -12.91 2.05
C LYS A 75 12.06 -14.06 1.20
N ARG A 76 12.94 -14.85 0.59
CA ARG A 76 12.56 -16.10 -0.07
C ARG A 76 11.82 -16.96 0.95
N LYS A 77 10.58 -17.37 0.64
CA LYS A 77 9.97 -18.51 1.34
C LYS A 77 10.91 -19.69 1.08
N THR A 78 11.59 -20.20 2.11
CA THR A 78 12.39 -21.42 1.98
C THR A 78 11.45 -22.49 1.42
N PRO A 79 11.78 -23.11 0.26
CA PRO A 79 10.98 -24.23 -0.18
C PRO A 79 11.06 -25.30 0.91
N TYR A 80 9.89 -25.74 1.36
CA TYR A 80 9.71 -26.80 2.33
C TYR A 80 10.61 -27.99 1.94
N SER A 81 11.53 -28.41 2.81
CA SER A 81 12.17 -29.72 2.69
C SER A 81 11.37 -30.67 3.58
N PRO A 82 10.50 -31.53 3.03
CA PRO A 82 9.98 -32.64 3.80
C PRO A 82 11.11 -33.63 4.04
N VAL A 83 11.16 -34.11 5.29
CA VAL A 83 12.09 -35.11 5.85
C VAL A 83 11.99 -36.43 5.10
#